data_AF-A0A2P2MNJ1-F1
#
_entry.id   AF-A0A2P2MNJ1-F1
#
_cell.length_a   1.000
_cell.length_b   1.000
_cell.length_c   1.000
_cell.angle_alpha   90.00
_cell.angle_beta   90.00
_cell.angle_gamma   90.00
#
_symmetry.space_group_name_H-M   'P 1'
#
loop_
_entity.id
_entity.type
_entity.pdbx_description
1 polymer ?
#
loop_
_entity_poly.entity_id
_entity_poly.type
_entity_poly.pdbx_seq_one_letter_code
_entity_poly.pdbx_strand_id
1 'polypeptide(L)'
;MGDEKVKNEALQMIGMFQALPRLVVFDLDYTLWPFYCECRSKYETPSLYPHAKGILYALKEKGIDVAIASRSPTADIARTFLDKLSIKSMFKAQEIFSSWTHKTEHFQRIHLRTEVPFNSMLFFDDENGNIEAVSKMGVTSILVGNGVNLGALRQGLTKFSQNVNAAEKNKQKWLKFTQNSSSSDKKVQD
;
A
#
# COMPACT_ATOMS: atom_id res chain seq x y z
N MET A 1 20.90 -15.03 2.62
CA MET A 1 21.17 -14.56 4.00
C MET A 1 20.63 -13.16 4.26
N GLY A 2 20.80 -12.19 3.34
CA GLY A 2 20.24 -10.83 3.52
C GLY A 2 18.71 -10.76 3.55
N ASP A 3 18.03 -11.33 2.53
CA ASP A 3 16.56 -11.27 2.44
C ASP A 3 15.85 -11.91 3.64
N GLU A 4 16.38 -13.04 4.15
CA GLU A 4 15.79 -13.74 5.31
C GLU A 4 15.91 -12.91 6.60
N LYS A 5 17.04 -12.21 6.78
CA LYS A 5 17.22 -11.27 7.90
C LYS A 5 16.19 -10.15 7.82
N VAL A 6 16.08 -9.50 6.65
CA VAL A 6 15.10 -8.43 6.42
C VAL A 6 13.68 -8.92 6.64
N LYS A 7 13.35 -10.11 6.13
CA LYS A 7 12.04 -10.74 6.31
C LYS A 7 11.72 -10.92 7.80
N ASN A 8 12.64 -11.47 8.59
CA ASN A 8 12.43 -11.67 10.02
C ASN A 8 12.24 -10.35 10.79
N GLU A 9 13.03 -9.32 10.47
CA GLU A 9 12.85 -7.99 11.04
C GLU A 9 11.48 -7.37 10.66
N ALA A 10 11.07 -7.52 9.39
CA ALA A 10 9.75 -7.08 8.94
C ALA A 10 8.62 -7.84 9.62
N LEU A 11 8.74 -9.16 9.83
CA LEU A 11 7.75 -9.98 10.54
C LEU A 11 7.57 -9.54 12.00
N GLN A 12 8.68 -9.29 12.70
CA GLN A 12 8.65 -8.76 14.06
C GLN A 12 7.94 -7.40 14.09
N MET A 13 8.31 -6.51 13.16
CA MET A 13 7.73 -5.18 13.06
C MET A 13 6.21 -5.22 12.78
N ILE A 14 5.77 -6.04 11.83
CA ILE A 14 4.33 -6.22 11.54
C ILE A 14 3.60 -6.75 12.79
N GLY A 15 4.22 -7.69 13.52
CA GLY A 15 3.64 -8.26 14.75
C GLY A 15 3.47 -7.27 15.91
N MET A 16 4.07 -6.08 15.86
CA MET A 16 3.93 -5.05 16.89
C MET A 16 2.66 -4.21 16.75
N PHE A 17 1.97 -4.27 15.61
CA PHE A 17 0.78 -3.45 15.34
C PHE A 17 -0.50 -4.28 15.46
N GLN A 18 -1.50 -3.75 16.19
CA GLN A 18 -2.83 -4.37 16.28
C GLN A 18 -3.67 -4.10 15.03
N ALA A 19 -3.60 -2.89 14.48
CA ALA A 19 -4.27 -2.52 13.24
C ALA A 19 -3.30 -2.68 12.07
N LEU A 20 -3.63 -3.60 11.16
CA LEU A 20 -2.82 -3.91 9.97
C LEU A 20 -3.61 -3.64 8.68
N PRO A 21 -2.94 -3.20 7.61
CA PRO A 21 -3.59 -3.08 6.31
C PRO A 21 -3.98 -4.46 5.80
N ARG A 22 -5.10 -4.52 5.08
CA ARG A 22 -5.54 -5.74 4.37
C ARG A 22 -4.82 -5.91 3.04
N LEU A 23 -4.33 -4.80 2.47
CA LEU A 23 -3.62 -4.75 1.20
C LEU A 23 -2.49 -3.74 1.27
N VAL A 24 -1.30 -4.12 0.83
CA VAL A 24 -0.19 -3.18 0.60
C VAL A 24 0.04 -3.05 -0.91
N VAL A 25 -0.03 -1.82 -1.41
CA VAL A 25 0.18 -1.48 -2.81
C VAL A 25 1.56 -0.86 -2.97
N PHE A 26 2.29 -1.26 -4.01
CA PHE A 26 3.60 -0.72 -4.34
C PHE A 26 3.60 -0.13 -5.75
N ASP A 27 4.29 0.99 -5.93
CA ASP A 27 4.86 1.31 -7.23
C ASP A 27 6.00 0.36 -7.61
N LEU A 28 6.48 0.46 -8.84
CA LEU A 28 7.61 -0.26 -9.39
C LEU A 28 8.89 0.59 -9.41
N ASP A 29 8.93 1.55 -10.33
CA ASP A 29 10.11 2.38 -10.59
C ASP A 29 10.43 3.21 -9.34
N TYR A 30 11.71 3.26 -8.96
CA TYR A 30 12.22 3.90 -7.73
C TYR A 30 11.58 3.51 -6.38
N THR A 31 10.70 2.50 -6.40
CA THR A 31 10.04 1.95 -5.21
C THR A 31 10.48 0.52 -4.92
N LEU A 32 10.30 -0.41 -5.87
CA LEU A 32 10.77 -1.79 -5.74
C LEU A 32 12.17 -1.98 -6.34
N TRP A 33 12.50 -1.24 -7.41
CA TRP A 33 13.81 -1.27 -8.06
C TRP A 33 14.34 0.14 -8.37
N PRO A 34 15.68 0.34 -8.47
CA PRO A 34 16.29 1.66 -8.55
C PRO A 34 16.43 2.21 -9.98
N PHE A 35 15.42 2.04 -10.82
CA PHE A 35 15.45 2.49 -12.22
C PHE A 35 14.05 2.66 -12.81
N TYR A 36 13.96 3.40 -13.91
CA TYR A 36 12.78 3.41 -14.77
C TYR A 36 12.76 2.18 -15.68
N CYS A 37 11.67 1.42 -15.63
CA CYS A 37 11.51 0.22 -16.45
C CYS A 37 11.49 0.52 -17.96
N GLU A 38 11.01 1.71 -18.35
CA GLU A 38 10.98 2.15 -19.75
C GLU A 38 12.36 2.38 -20.37
N CYS A 39 13.39 2.64 -19.55
CA CYS A 39 14.76 2.85 -20.02
C CYS A 39 15.55 1.53 -20.11
N ARG A 40 14.89 0.38 -19.98
CA ARG A 40 15.53 -0.94 -19.85
C ARG A 40 15.11 -1.88 -20.96
N SER A 41 15.95 -2.89 -21.21
CA SER A 41 15.62 -4.00 -22.08
C SER A 41 15.01 -5.16 -21.31
N LYS A 42 13.98 -5.81 -21.88
CA LYS A 42 13.39 -7.03 -21.32
C LYS A 42 14.40 -8.19 -21.14
N TYR A 43 15.57 -8.12 -21.79
CA TYR A 43 16.63 -9.11 -21.68
C TYR A 43 17.55 -8.88 -20.47
N GLU A 44 17.56 -7.70 -19.88
CA GLU A 44 18.35 -7.40 -18.68
C GLU A 44 17.89 -8.21 -17.46
N THR A 45 18.80 -8.41 -16.51
CA THR A 45 18.50 -9.02 -15.21
C THR A 45 18.25 -7.89 -14.21
N PRO A 46 16.99 -7.62 -13.83
CA PRO A 46 16.68 -6.56 -12.88
C PRO A 46 17.16 -6.93 -11.47
N SER A 47 17.35 -5.92 -10.64
CA SER A 47 17.59 -6.06 -9.21
C SER A 47 16.60 -5.23 -8.41
N LEU A 48 16.25 -5.71 -7.21
CA LEU A 48 15.39 -5.00 -6.27
C LEU A 48 16.23 -4.14 -5.32
N TYR A 49 15.58 -3.18 -4.68
CA TYR A 49 16.14 -2.58 -3.47
C TYR A 49 16.42 -3.64 -2.41
N PRO A 50 17.50 -3.50 -1.60
CA PRO A 50 17.98 -4.56 -0.70
C PRO A 50 16.93 -5.11 0.27
N HIS A 51 15.94 -4.30 0.66
CA HIS A 51 14.91 -4.70 1.62
C HIS A 51 13.59 -5.13 0.98
N ALA A 52 13.37 -4.85 -0.31
CA ALA A 52 12.06 -5.01 -0.93
C ALA A 52 11.58 -6.47 -0.93
N LYS A 53 12.46 -7.41 -1.30
CA LYS A 53 12.10 -8.84 -1.38
C LYS A 53 11.75 -9.42 0.00
N GLY A 54 12.55 -9.11 1.02
CA GLY A 54 12.28 -9.53 2.40
C GLY A 54 10.96 -8.99 2.94
N ILE A 55 10.64 -7.72 2.66
CA ILE A 55 9.37 -7.08 3.04
C ILE A 55 8.18 -7.76 2.35
N LEU A 56 8.26 -8.02 1.04
CA LEU A 56 7.21 -8.71 0.29
C LEU A 56 6.94 -10.11 0.87
N TYR A 57 7.97 -10.86 1.24
CA TYR A 57 7.80 -12.17 1.86
C TYR A 57 7.18 -12.09 3.25
N ALA A 58 7.59 -11.11 4.07
CA ALA A 58 7.02 -10.92 5.40
C ALA A 58 5.52 -10.58 5.34
N LEU A 59 5.11 -9.71 4.40
CA LEU A 59 3.70 -9.38 4.17
C LEU A 59 2.90 -10.62 3.77
N LYS A 60 3.40 -11.39 2.81
CA LYS A 60 2.75 -12.62 2.34
C LYS A 60 2.61 -13.66 3.45
N GLU A 61 3.65 -13.85 4.27
CA GLU A 61 3.62 -14.79 5.40
C GLU A 61 2.64 -14.36 6.50
N LYS A 62 2.44 -13.05 6.69
CA LYS A 62 1.40 -12.50 7.59
C LYS A 62 0.00 -12.52 7.00
N GLY A 63 -0.19 -13.02 5.78
CA GLY A 63 -1.49 -13.05 5.11
C GLY A 63 -1.98 -11.66 4.67
N ILE A 64 -1.07 -10.69 4.52
CA ILE A 64 -1.39 -9.37 3.98
C ILE A 64 -1.22 -9.45 2.47
N ASP A 65 -2.29 -9.18 1.73
CA ASP A 65 -2.25 -9.16 0.28
C ASP A 65 -1.32 -8.04 -0.21
N VAL A 66 -0.70 -8.25 -1.37
CA VAL A 66 0.10 -7.21 -2.05
C VAL A 66 -0.38 -6.98 -3.47
N ALA A 67 -0.27 -5.74 -3.95
CA ALA A 67 -0.62 -5.35 -5.32
C ALA A 67 0.37 -4.33 -5.90
N ILE A 68 0.32 -4.17 -7.22
CA ILE A 68 1.13 -3.19 -7.96
C ILE A 68 0.23 -2.11 -8.55
N ALA A 69 0.65 -0.86 -8.42
CA ALA A 69 0.11 0.30 -9.14
C ALA A 69 1.26 1.06 -9.79
N SER A 70 1.49 0.89 -11.09
CA SER A 70 2.56 1.55 -11.83
C SER A 70 2.06 2.27 -13.08
N ARG A 71 2.61 3.47 -13.30
CA ARG A 71 2.31 4.32 -14.47
C ARG A 71 3.21 4.04 -15.67
N SER A 72 4.10 3.04 -15.59
CA SER A 72 5.02 2.69 -16.66
C SER A 72 4.28 2.39 -17.97
N PRO A 73 4.73 2.96 -19.11
CA PRO A 73 4.16 2.65 -20.43
C PRO A 73 4.57 1.26 -20.92
N THR A 74 5.63 0.67 -20.36
CA THR A 74 6.23 -0.60 -20.79
C THR A 74 5.79 -1.77 -19.90
N ALA A 75 4.48 -2.02 -19.86
CA ALA A 75 3.89 -3.07 -19.02
C ALA A 75 4.44 -4.48 -19.30
N ASP A 76 4.87 -4.76 -20.54
CA ASP A 76 5.50 -6.01 -20.93
C ASP A 76 6.89 -6.20 -20.31
N ILE A 77 7.70 -5.15 -20.26
CA ILE A 77 9.02 -5.16 -19.63
C ILE A 77 8.87 -5.31 -18.11
N ALA A 78 7.97 -4.53 -17.50
CA ALA A 78 7.70 -4.60 -16.08
C ALA A 78 7.26 -6.01 -15.64
N ARG A 79 6.32 -6.63 -16.37
CA ARG A 79 5.89 -8.01 -16.10
C ARG A 79 7.02 -9.02 -16.26
N THR A 80 7.85 -8.86 -17.30
CA THR A 80 9.03 -9.71 -17.51
C THR A 80 10.01 -9.61 -16.34
N PHE A 81 10.20 -8.42 -15.78
CA PHE A 81 11.06 -8.22 -14.62
C PHE A 81 10.49 -8.85 -13.36
N LEU A 82 9.18 -8.72 -13.12
CA LEU A 82 8.50 -9.39 -12.00
C LEU A 82 8.65 -10.93 -12.08
N ASP A 83 8.59 -11.49 -13.29
CA ASP A 83 8.82 -12.92 -13.56
C ASP A 83 10.28 -13.31 -13.23
N LYS A 84 11.27 -12.59 -13.78
CA LYS A 84 12.70 -12.86 -13.54
C LYS A 84 13.08 -12.76 -12.07
N LEU A 85 12.47 -11.82 -11.34
CA LEU A 85 12.67 -11.65 -9.89
C LEU A 85 11.95 -12.71 -9.05
N SER A 86 11.11 -13.54 -9.67
CA SER A 86 10.29 -14.57 -9.01
C SER A 86 9.34 -14.00 -7.94
N ILE A 87 8.82 -12.78 -8.17
CA ILE A 87 7.88 -12.11 -7.25
C ILE A 87 6.50 -11.90 -7.86
N LYS A 88 6.32 -12.12 -9.18
CA LYS A 88 5.04 -11.88 -9.87
C LYS A 88 3.85 -12.58 -9.23
N SER A 89 4.01 -13.83 -8.81
CA SER A 89 2.95 -14.64 -8.19
C SER A 89 2.58 -14.21 -6.76
N MET A 90 3.29 -13.23 -6.20
CA MET A 90 2.96 -12.68 -4.89
C MET A 90 1.85 -11.63 -4.98
N PHE A 91 1.67 -10.99 -6.13
CA PHE A 91 0.76 -9.86 -6.29
C PHE A 91 -0.64 -10.32 -6.71
N LYS A 92 -1.64 -10.02 -5.86
CA LYS A 92 -3.05 -10.32 -6.09
C LYS A 92 -3.65 -9.49 -7.25
N ALA A 93 -3.17 -8.26 -7.42
CA ALA A 93 -3.52 -7.36 -8.52
C ALA A 93 -2.27 -6.67 -9.07
N GLN A 94 -2.23 -6.44 -10.39
CA GLN A 94 -1.11 -5.83 -11.08
C GLN A 94 -1.63 -4.80 -12.10
N GLU A 95 -1.81 -3.56 -11.65
CA GLU A 95 -2.23 -2.46 -12.50
C GLU A 95 -0.99 -1.73 -13.01
N ILE A 96 -0.60 -2.00 -14.25
CA ILE A 96 0.59 -1.44 -14.89
C ILE A 96 0.16 -0.86 -16.24
N PHE A 97 -0.03 0.45 -16.29
CA PHE A 97 -0.41 1.20 -17.49
C PHE A 97 -0.24 2.70 -17.25
N SER A 98 0.02 3.46 -18.32
CA SER A 98 0.10 4.91 -18.22
C SER A 98 -1.27 5.55 -17.98
N SER A 99 -1.31 6.53 -17.10
CA SER A 99 -2.50 7.36 -16.86
C SER A 99 -2.12 8.79 -16.49
N TRP A 100 -3.05 9.70 -16.74
CA TRP A 100 -2.98 11.12 -16.36
C TRP A 100 -3.55 11.40 -14.97
N THR A 101 -4.00 10.35 -14.26
CA THR A 101 -4.84 10.45 -13.08
C THR A 101 -4.07 10.21 -11.77
N HIS A 102 -2.74 10.32 -11.79
CA HIS A 102 -1.86 10.12 -10.63
C HIS A 102 -2.24 8.88 -9.81
N LYS A 103 -2.42 7.74 -10.50
CA LYS A 103 -2.78 6.41 -9.95
C LYS A 103 -4.17 6.26 -9.34
N THR A 104 -5.04 7.26 -9.39
CA THR A 104 -6.42 7.09 -8.89
C THR A 104 -7.19 6.02 -9.69
N GLU A 105 -6.99 5.95 -11.00
CA GLU A 105 -7.57 4.89 -11.85
C GLU A 105 -7.02 3.49 -11.50
N HIS A 106 -5.71 3.38 -11.24
CA HIS A 106 -5.09 2.13 -10.80
C HIS A 106 -5.71 1.64 -9.50
N PHE A 107 -5.88 2.54 -8.52
CA PHE A 107 -6.49 2.20 -7.24
C PHE A 107 -7.96 1.80 -7.36
N GLN A 108 -8.73 2.43 -8.26
CA GLN A 108 -10.10 1.99 -8.55
C GLN A 108 -10.13 0.55 -9.08
N ARG A 109 -9.25 0.20 -10.02
CA ARG A 109 -9.17 -1.17 -10.55
C ARG A 109 -8.69 -2.18 -9.51
N ILE A 110 -7.70 -1.82 -8.69
CA ILE A 110 -7.23 -2.63 -7.57
C ILE A 110 -8.37 -2.88 -6.58
N HIS A 111 -9.12 -1.84 -6.21
CA HIS A 111 -10.27 -1.96 -5.33
C HIS A 111 -11.31 -2.92 -5.90
N LEU A 112 -11.69 -2.77 -7.17
CA LEU A 112 -12.64 -3.67 -7.84
C LEU A 112 -12.18 -5.12 -7.85
N ARG A 113 -10.88 -5.36 -8.08
CA ARG A 113 -10.31 -6.71 -8.18
C ARG A 113 -10.08 -7.38 -6.82
N THR A 114 -9.77 -6.60 -5.80
CA THR A 114 -9.41 -7.12 -4.47
C THR A 114 -10.54 -7.02 -3.44
N GLU A 115 -11.53 -6.17 -3.71
CA GLU A 115 -12.63 -5.80 -2.81
C GLU A 115 -12.15 -5.21 -1.47
N VAL A 116 -10.89 -4.77 -1.41
CA VAL A 116 -10.33 -4.15 -0.20
C VAL A 116 -10.71 -2.67 -0.20
N PRO A 117 -11.33 -2.13 0.87
CA PRO A 117 -11.63 -0.70 0.96
C PRO A 117 -10.37 0.15 1.00
N PHE A 118 -10.41 1.37 0.44
CA PHE A 118 -9.25 2.27 0.40
C PHE A 118 -8.65 2.55 1.77
N ASN A 119 -9.48 2.76 2.80
CA ASN A 119 -9.03 2.98 4.18
C ASN A 119 -8.35 1.76 4.84
N SER A 120 -8.39 0.60 4.19
CA SER A 120 -7.73 -0.63 4.59
C SER A 120 -6.47 -0.92 3.77
N MET A 121 -6.03 0.04 2.94
CA MET A 121 -4.84 -0.06 2.10
C MET A 121 -3.69 0.80 2.63
N LEU A 122 -2.47 0.30 2.43
CA LEU A 122 -1.21 1.03 2.61
C LEU A 122 -0.48 1.12 1.26
N PHE A 123 0.06 2.28 0.92
CA PHE A 123 0.67 2.54 -0.37
C PHE A 123 2.07 3.16 -0.25
N PHE A 124 3.00 2.66 -1.07
CA PHE A 124 4.36 3.18 -1.21
C PHE A 124 4.65 3.59 -2.64
N ASP A 125 5.15 4.82 -2.81
CA ASP A 125 5.44 5.46 -4.10
C ASP A 125 6.50 6.55 -3.90
N ASP A 126 7.34 6.82 -4.90
CA ASP A 126 8.35 7.87 -4.85
C ASP A 126 7.88 9.21 -5.44
N GLU A 127 6.74 9.25 -6.12
CA GLU A 127 6.17 10.45 -6.73
C GLU A 127 5.12 11.08 -5.81
N ASN A 128 5.44 12.29 -5.28
CA ASN A 128 4.55 13.01 -4.36
C ASN A 128 3.13 13.26 -4.93
N GLY A 129 3.01 13.47 -6.25
CA GLY A 129 1.71 13.65 -6.90
C GLY A 129 0.80 12.42 -6.76
N ASN A 130 1.36 11.21 -6.89
CA ASN A 130 0.62 9.96 -6.67
C ASN A 130 0.23 9.83 -5.20
N ILE A 131 1.14 10.13 -4.28
CA ILE A 131 0.90 10.09 -2.83
C ILE A 131 -0.27 11.00 -2.44
N GLU A 132 -0.28 12.25 -2.92
CA GLU A 132 -1.34 13.21 -2.63
C GLU A 132 -2.69 12.77 -3.20
N ALA A 133 -2.71 12.35 -4.47
CA ALA A 133 -3.93 11.94 -5.15
C ALA A 133 -4.56 10.70 -4.51
N VAL A 134 -3.76 9.67 -4.23
CA VAL A 134 -4.21 8.41 -3.63
C VAL A 134 -4.59 8.59 -2.15
N SER A 135 -3.91 9.47 -1.41
CA SER A 135 -4.29 9.78 -0.02
C SER A 135 -5.70 10.39 0.07
N LYS A 136 -6.11 11.20 -0.91
CA LYS A 136 -7.47 11.78 -0.98
C LYS A 136 -8.56 10.71 -1.16
N MET A 137 -8.20 9.52 -1.63
CA MET A 137 -9.12 8.37 -1.72
C MET A 137 -9.29 7.64 -0.37
N GLY A 138 -8.55 8.04 0.67
CA GLY A 138 -8.59 7.42 1.99
C GLY A 138 -7.51 6.35 2.23
N VAL A 139 -6.63 6.12 1.25
CA VAL A 139 -5.49 5.20 1.39
C VAL A 139 -4.42 5.83 2.28
N THR A 140 -3.78 5.03 3.13
CA THR A 140 -2.58 5.50 3.85
C THR A 140 -1.40 5.45 2.90
N SER A 141 -0.88 6.60 2.48
CA SER A 141 0.22 6.68 1.51
C SER A 141 1.51 7.21 2.13
N ILE A 142 2.64 6.61 1.71
CA ILE A 142 3.99 6.89 2.17
C ILE A 142 4.91 7.20 0.98
N LEU A 143 5.45 8.41 0.96
CA LEU A 143 6.47 8.83 0.01
C LEU A 143 7.79 8.13 0.34
N VAL A 144 8.41 7.45 -0.63
CA VAL A 144 9.72 6.82 -0.48
C VAL A 144 10.76 7.51 -1.34
N GLY A 145 11.91 7.91 -0.77
CA GLY A 145 12.94 8.62 -1.53
C GLY A 145 14.02 7.74 -2.17
N ASN A 146 14.20 6.51 -1.69
CA ASN A 146 15.22 5.60 -2.20
C ASN A 146 14.75 4.14 -2.04
N GLY A 147 13.59 3.86 -2.62
CA GLY A 147 12.95 2.56 -2.52
C GLY A 147 12.35 2.24 -1.16
N VAL A 148 11.55 1.17 -1.17
CA VAL A 148 10.99 0.62 0.06
C VAL A 148 12.08 -0.02 0.92
N ASN A 149 12.03 0.28 2.22
CA ASN A 149 12.91 -0.28 3.23
C ASN A 149 12.16 -0.47 4.55
N LEU A 150 12.78 -1.15 5.53
CA LEU A 150 12.20 -1.40 6.84
C LEU A 150 11.77 -0.11 7.57
N GLY A 151 12.47 1.01 7.37
CA GLY A 151 12.10 2.32 7.89
C GLY A 151 10.79 2.82 7.28
N ALA A 152 10.65 2.74 5.96
CA ALA A 152 9.42 3.08 5.25
C ALA A 152 8.25 2.18 5.68
N LEU A 153 8.48 0.86 5.80
CA LEU A 153 7.47 -0.08 6.29
C LEU A 153 6.98 0.32 7.69
N ARG A 154 7.89 0.59 8.63
CA ARG A 154 7.56 1.03 9.99
C ARG A 154 6.72 2.30 9.98
N GLN A 155 7.14 3.29 9.18
CA GLN A 155 6.43 4.55 9.04
C GLN A 155 5.01 4.32 8.49
N GLY A 156 4.88 3.48 7.47
CA GLY A 156 3.61 3.08 6.88
C GLY A 156 2.66 2.43 7.88
N LEU A 157 3.12 1.41 8.61
CA LEU A 157 2.33 0.73 9.62
C LEU A 157 1.94 1.66 10.78
N THR A 158 2.84 2.54 11.19
CA THR A 158 2.57 3.56 12.23
C THR A 158 1.46 4.51 11.79
N LYS A 159 1.61 5.11 10.61
CA LYS A 159 0.63 6.05 10.06
C LYS A 159 -0.72 5.37 9.82
N PHE A 160 -0.71 4.13 9.33
CA PHE A 160 -1.93 3.34 9.12
C PHE A 160 -2.67 3.11 10.44
N SER A 161 -1.97 2.63 11.47
CA SER A 161 -2.54 2.42 12.81
C SER A 161 -3.11 3.72 13.41
N GLN A 162 -2.41 4.84 13.26
CA GLN A 162 -2.90 6.16 13.69
C GLN A 162 -4.19 6.56 12.96
N ASN A 163 -4.26 6.34 11.65
CA ASN A 163 -5.44 6.64 10.85
C ASN A 163 -6.65 5.79 11.26
N VAL A 164 -6.45 4.50 11.52
CA VAL A 164 -7.51 3.60 12.03
C VAL A 164 -8.02 4.09 13.38
N ASN A 165 -7.12 4.35 14.32
CA ASN A 165 -7.49 4.85 15.66
C ASN A 165 -8.23 6.19 15.60
N ALA A 166 -7.83 7.10 14.70
CA ALA A 166 -8.51 8.37 14.50
C ALA A 166 -9.94 8.18 13.94
N ALA A 167 -10.10 7.29 12.97
CA ALA A 167 -11.40 6.97 12.39
C ALA A 167 -12.36 6.35 13.44
N GLU A 168 -11.86 5.45 14.29
CA GLU A 168 -12.64 4.85 15.37
C GLU A 168 -13.09 5.87 16.43
N LYS A 169 -12.19 6.75 16.87
CA LYS A 169 -12.52 7.84 17.80
C LYS A 169 -13.58 8.77 17.22
N ASN A 170 -13.45 9.13 15.94
CA ASN A 170 -14.44 9.96 15.25
C ASN A 170 -15.81 9.25 15.19
N LYS A 171 -15.84 7.95 14.84
CA LYS A 171 -17.08 7.15 14.83
C LYS A 171 -17.75 7.10 16.20
N GLN A 172 -16.98 6.89 17.27
CA GLN A 172 -17.52 6.89 18.65
C GLN A 172 -18.09 8.26 19.05
N LYS A 173 -17.41 9.35 18.66
CA LYS A 173 -17.88 10.72 18.92
C LYS A 173 -19.22 10.97 18.22
N TRP A 174 -19.34 10.62 16.94
CA TRP A 174 -20.58 10.74 16.17
C TRP A 174 -21.74 9.94 16.77
N LEU A 175 -21.51 8.67 17.16
CA LEU A 175 -22.54 7.83 17.77
C LEU A 175 -23.10 8.44 19.07
N LYS A 176 -22.22 9.00 19.92
CA LYS A 176 -22.64 9.69 21.16
C LYS A 176 -23.49 10.94 20.86
N PHE A 177 -23.13 11.72 19.84
CA PHE A 177 -23.94 12.88 19.43
C PHE A 177 -25.33 12.46 18.96
N THR A 178 -25.44 11.43 18.12
CA THR A 178 -26.75 10.96 17.63
C THR A 178 -27.64 10.35 18.72
N GLN A 179 -27.05 9.70 19.73
CA GLN A 179 -27.80 9.18 20.87
C GLN A 179 -28.34 10.31 21.76
N ASN A 180 -27.54 11.36 21.99
CA ASN A 180 -27.96 12.52 22.78
C ASN A 180 -29.04 13.36 22.09
N SER A 181 -29.00 13.51 20.76
CA SER A 181 -30.05 14.23 20.02
C SER A 181 -31.39 13.48 20.01
N SER A 182 -31.36 12.15 19.89
CA SER A 182 -32.57 11.31 19.92
C SER A 182 -33.25 11.23 21.30
N SER A 183 -32.54 11.57 22.37
CA SER A 183 -33.06 11.58 23.75
C SER A 183 -33.61 12.95 24.16
N SER A 184 -33.21 14.04 23.49
CA SER A 184 -33.83 15.36 23.62
C SER A 184 -35.20 15.46 22.91
N ASP A 185 -35.39 14.77 21.79
CA ASP A 185 -36.67 14.81 21.04
C ASP A 185 -37.82 14.03 21.70
N LYS A 186 -37.51 13.13 22.66
CA LYS A 186 -38.52 12.37 23.41
C LYS A 186 -39.06 13.08 24.65
N LYS A 187 -38.63 14.32 24.94
CA LYS A 187 -39.08 15.11 26.11
C LYS A 187 -40.07 16.24 25.78
N VAL A 188 -40.60 16.31 24.56
CA VAL A 188 -41.51 17.38 24.11
C VAL A 188 -42.95 16.89 23.87
N GLN A 189 -43.28 15.65 24.26
CA GLN A 189 -44.65 15.14 24.31
C GLN A 189 -44.97 14.66 25.72
N ASP A 190 -45.32 15.60 26.59
CA ASP A 190 -46.20 15.44 27.76
C ASP A 190 -46.69 16.84 28.19
#